data_AF-A0A5C7XPP4-F1
#
_entry.id   AF-A0A5C7XPP4-F1
#
_cell.length_a   1.000
_cell.length_b   1.000
_cell.length_c   1.000
_cell.angle_alpha   90.00
_cell.angle_beta   90.00
_cell.angle_gamma   90.00
#
_symmetry.space_group_name_H-M   'P 1'
#
loop_
_entity.id
_entity.type
_entity.pdbx_description
1 polymer ?
#
loop_
_entity_poly.entity_id
_entity_poly.type
_entity_poly.pdbx_seq_one_letter_code
_entity_poly.pdbx_strand_id
1 'polypeptide(L)'
;MIPDDDAPDDADDAPRDEATGDAPEDGSSDADSSGDGSNDAAKAESNEAADGAHADAQEPLDARMRRYAEDAVRYAHGSHNFRLDYSDRSIASVDTIANRIQQYIPRNRIAKWLRPGPTDEEIEHLCQMLGGYIGETYRRLKGGEWAMHEDSGMPGIVREGGWVFPIDKVRKRMRGSQDENLYRYFRVVLDEV
;
A
#
# COMPACT_ATOMS: atom_id res chain seq x y z
N MET A 1 17.05 39.57 -49.36
CA MET A 1 18.40 39.35 -49.89
C MET A 1 19.20 40.61 -49.60
N ILE A 2 19.82 40.62 -48.42
CA ILE A 2 20.69 41.67 -47.85
C ILE A 2 21.81 40.85 -47.16
N PRO A 3 23.09 41.22 -47.31
CA PRO A 3 24.22 40.31 -47.18
C PRO A 3 24.66 40.06 -45.73
N ASP A 4 25.39 38.95 -45.59
CA ASP A 4 26.27 38.60 -44.50
C ASP A 4 27.26 39.73 -44.18
N ASP A 5 27.44 40.03 -42.90
CA ASP A 5 28.54 40.84 -42.39
C ASP A 5 29.24 40.04 -41.29
N ASP A 6 30.39 39.50 -41.68
CA ASP A 6 31.44 38.92 -40.86
C ASP A 6 32.02 39.99 -39.93
N ALA A 7 32.14 39.68 -38.63
CA ALA A 7 33.35 40.06 -37.91
C ALA A 7 33.65 39.11 -36.74
N PRO A 8 34.94 38.84 -36.47
CA PRO A 8 35.38 37.73 -35.62
C PRO A 8 36.01 38.19 -34.29
N ASP A 9 36.41 37.15 -33.55
CA ASP A 9 37.66 37.05 -32.79
C ASP A 9 37.75 37.51 -31.34
N ASP A 10 38.60 36.74 -30.64
CA ASP A 10 39.30 37.03 -29.40
C ASP A 10 38.53 36.94 -28.07
N ALA A 11 38.70 35.84 -27.35
CA ALA A 11 39.81 35.77 -26.39
C ALA A 11 39.82 34.43 -25.63
N ASP A 12 40.86 33.65 -25.90
CA ASP A 12 41.59 32.86 -24.92
C ASP A 12 41.74 33.61 -23.58
N ASP A 13 41.42 32.96 -22.46
CA ASP A 13 42.39 32.90 -21.35
C ASP A 13 42.00 31.78 -20.37
N ALA A 14 42.76 30.70 -20.41
CA ALA A 14 42.89 29.78 -19.29
C ALA A 14 44.30 29.95 -18.73
N PRO A 15 44.44 29.81 -17.40
CA PRO A 15 45.56 29.03 -16.93
C PRO A 15 45.13 27.85 -16.04
N ARG A 16 45.85 26.76 -16.30
CA ARG A 16 46.05 25.58 -15.47
C ARG A 16 46.85 25.93 -14.21
N ASP A 17 46.99 24.91 -13.36
CA ASP A 17 48.04 24.64 -12.36
C ASP A 17 47.47 24.57 -10.93
N GLU A 18 47.84 23.65 -10.05
CA GLU A 18 48.69 22.47 -10.13
C GLU A 18 48.37 21.58 -8.90
N ALA A 19 48.79 20.32 -8.97
CA ALA A 19 48.67 19.33 -7.91
C ALA A 19 49.49 19.68 -6.65
N THR A 20 49.22 19.01 -5.53
CA THR A 20 50.22 18.20 -4.76
C THR A 20 49.70 17.78 -3.37
N GLY A 21 50.00 16.50 -3.03
CA GLY A 21 50.26 15.95 -1.68
C GLY A 21 49.09 15.93 -0.69
N ASP A 22 48.94 14.99 0.23
CA ASP A 22 49.90 14.05 0.79
C ASP A 22 49.09 12.96 1.54
N ALA A 23 49.59 11.74 1.53
CA ALA A 23 49.25 10.63 2.41
C ALA A 23 50.60 9.96 2.70
N PRO A 24 50.90 9.37 3.87
CA PRO A 24 50.05 8.36 4.53
C PRO A 24 50.23 8.27 6.08
N GLU A 25 49.91 7.09 6.63
CA GLU A 25 50.29 6.52 7.95
C GLU A 25 49.32 6.83 9.11
N ASP A 26 49.01 5.93 10.05
CA ASP A 26 49.20 4.49 10.30
C ASP A 26 48.50 4.20 11.66
N GLY A 27 48.43 2.93 12.07
CA GLY A 27 48.02 2.51 13.43
C GLY A 27 46.70 1.74 13.49
N SER A 28 46.69 0.43 13.19
CA SER A 28 46.91 -0.71 14.12
C SER A 28 45.76 -0.91 15.11
N SER A 29 44.96 -1.97 14.91
CA SER A 29 44.90 -3.21 15.74
C SER A 29 43.96 -3.04 16.95
N ASP A 30 42.96 -3.87 17.23
CA ASP A 30 42.92 -5.34 17.39
C ASP A 30 41.49 -5.84 17.03
N ALA A 31 41.31 -7.01 16.38
CA ALA A 31 40.93 -8.31 16.99
C ALA A 31 39.99 -8.16 18.22
N ASP A 32 38.83 -8.81 18.31
CA ASP A 32 38.63 -10.24 18.13
C ASP A 32 37.13 -10.60 18.27
N SER A 33 36.83 -11.81 17.83
CA SER A 33 35.76 -12.70 18.32
C SER A 33 34.31 -12.54 17.83
N SER A 34 34.01 -13.44 16.89
CA SER A 34 32.80 -14.22 16.67
C SER A 34 31.79 -14.37 17.84
N GLY A 35 30.51 -14.31 17.46
CA GLY A 35 29.34 -14.89 18.10
C GLY A 35 28.14 -14.59 17.19
N ASP A 36 27.79 -15.48 16.26
CA ASP A 36 26.70 -16.47 16.47
C ASP A 36 25.47 -15.77 17.08
N GLY A 37 24.51 -15.36 16.27
CA GLY A 37 23.62 -16.28 15.60
C GLY A 37 22.36 -16.43 16.45
N SER A 38 21.21 -16.37 15.78
CA SER A 38 19.84 -16.62 16.28
C SER A 38 18.95 -15.38 16.37
N ASN A 39 18.18 -15.27 15.29
CA ASN A 39 16.85 -14.70 15.22
C ASN A 39 16.00 -15.10 16.43
N ASP A 40 15.62 -14.12 17.25
CA ASP A 40 14.47 -14.22 18.16
C ASP A 40 13.66 -12.93 18.09
N ALA A 41 12.98 -12.72 16.97
CA ALA A 41 11.91 -11.70 16.86
C ALA A 41 10.73 -12.17 16.00
N ALA A 42 10.63 -13.47 15.70
CA ALA A 42 9.58 -14.02 14.86
C ALA A 42 8.99 -15.28 15.52
N LYS A 43 8.41 -15.13 16.71
CA LYS A 43 7.61 -16.20 17.32
C LYS A 43 6.60 -15.66 18.32
N ALA A 44 5.72 -14.78 17.85
CA ALA A 44 4.54 -14.39 18.61
C ALA A 44 3.35 -14.03 17.69
N GLU A 45 3.13 -14.74 16.58
CA GLU A 45 1.93 -14.51 15.74
C GLU A 45 1.28 -15.80 15.20
N SER A 46 1.71 -16.98 15.64
CA SER A 46 1.20 -18.24 15.09
C SER A 46 0.11 -18.92 15.93
N ASN A 47 -0.51 -18.22 16.89
CA ASN A 47 -1.58 -18.81 17.72
C ASN A 47 -2.91 -18.02 17.74
N GLU A 48 -3.05 -16.91 17.01
CA GLU A 48 -4.32 -16.14 16.94
C GLU A 48 -5.19 -16.46 15.71
N ALA A 49 -4.63 -17.09 14.67
CA ALA A 49 -5.36 -17.34 13.42
C ALA A 49 -6.52 -18.35 13.56
N ALA A 50 -6.46 -19.27 14.54
CA ALA A 50 -7.48 -20.29 14.73
C ALA A 50 -8.68 -19.82 15.59
N ASP A 51 -8.51 -18.76 16.39
CA ASP A 51 -9.55 -18.22 17.27
C ASP A 51 -10.43 -17.15 16.57
N GLY A 52 -9.86 -16.41 15.60
CA GLY A 52 -10.57 -15.35 14.89
C GLY A 52 -11.71 -15.83 13.97
N ALA A 53 -11.57 -16.99 13.34
CA ALA A 53 -12.57 -17.49 12.39
C ALA A 53 -13.92 -17.85 13.04
N HIS A 54 -13.92 -18.27 14.32
CA HIS A 54 -15.14 -18.54 15.08
C HIS A 54 -15.78 -17.27 15.65
N ALA A 55 -14.97 -16.27 16.03
CA ALA A 55 -15.47 -14.99 16.53
C ALA A 55 -16.20 -14.16 15.46
N ASP A 56 -15.74 -14.23 14.20
CA ASP A 56 -16.26 -13.42 13.11
C ASP A 56 -17.69 -13.79 12.67
N ALA A 57 -18.13 -15.02 12.88
CA ALA A 57 -19.42 -15.51 12.39
C ALA A 57 -20.63 -15.05 13.23
N GLN A 58 -20.38 -14.62 14.47
CA GLN A 58 -21.42 -14.19 15.42
C GLN A 58 -21.43 -12.67 15.65
N GLU A 59 -20.37 -11.98 15.23
CA GLU A 59 -20.30 -10.52 15.29
C GLU A 59 -21.23 -9.88 14.24
N PRO A 60 -22.00 -8.83 14.62
CA PRO A 60 -22.76 -8.05 13.66
C PRO A 60 -21.87 -7.49 12.55
N LEU A 61 -22.34 -7.54 11.30
CA LEU A 61 -21.56 -7.14 10.13
C LEU A 61 -20.97 -5.73 10.27
N ASP A 62 -21.76 -4.76 10.75
CA ASP A 62 -21.31 -3.39 10.99
C ASP A 62 -20.10 -3.30 11.94
N ALA A 63 -20.11 -4.09 13.02
CA ALA A 63 -19.02 -4.12 13.99
C ALA A 63 -17.75 -4.72 13.37
N ARG A 64 -17.90 -5.82 12.63
CA ARG A 64 -16.80 -6.45 11.90
C ARG A 64 -16.17 -5.52 10.87
N MET A 65 -16.98 -4.84 10.06
CA MET A 65 -16.50 -3.90 9.04
C MET A 65 -15.79 -2.69 9.67
N ARG A 66 -16.27 -2.22 10.83
CA ARG A 66 -15.61 -1.16 11.59
C ARG A 66 -14.26 -1.62 12.13
N ARG A 67 -14.17 -2.83 12.68
CA ARG A 67 -12.90 -3.40 13.14
C ARG A 67 -11.89 -3.50 12.00
N TYR A 68 -12.30 -4.01 10.83
CA TYR A 68 -11.45 -4.03 9.63
C TYR A 68 -10.98 -2.62 9.22
N ALA A 69 -11.84 -1.61 9.32
CA ALA A 69 -11.43 -0.24 9.04
C ALA A 69 -10.38 0.27 10.03
N GLU A 70 -10.50 -0.07 11.31
CA GLU A 70 -9.53 0.30 12.35
C GLU A 70 -8.20 -0.46 12.17
N ASP A 71 -8.25 -1.74 11.79
CA ASP A 71 -7.09 -2.52 11.39
C ASP A 71 -6.35 -1.85 10.23
N ALA A 72 -7.08 -1.33 9.25
CA ALA A 72 -6.48 -0.61 8.11
C ALA A 72 -5.72 0.64 8.55
N VAL A 73 -6.28 1.40 9.50
CA VAL A 73 -5.64 2.59 10.06
C VAL A 73 -4.33 2.21 10.76
N ARG A 74 -4.36 1.15 11.58
CA ARG A 74 -3.16 0.63 12.26
C ARG A 74 -2.11 0.14 11.27
N TYR A 75 -2.52 -0.66 10.29
CA TYR A 75 -1.65 -1.22 9.27
C TYR A 75 -1.01 -0.14 8.38
N ALA A 76 -1.78 0.85 7.95
CA ALA A 76 -1.27 1.96 7.15
C ALA A 76 -0.21 2.76 7.89
N HIS A 77 -0.43 3.02 9.19
CA HIS A 77 0.53 3.74 10.02
C HIS A 77 1.77 2.89 10.28
N GLY A 78 1.60 1.67 10.80
CA GLY A 78 2.70 0.80 11.22
C GLY A 78 3.58 0.31 10.08
N SER A 79 2.99 -0.05 8.94
CA SER A 79 3.72 -0.74 7.85
C SER A 79 4.06 0.17 6.67
N HIS A 80 3.36 1.30 6.51
CA HIS A 80 3.50 2.17 5.33
C HIS A 80 3.73 3.64 5.65
N ASN A 81 3.72 4.03 6.93
CA ASN A 81 3.84 5.41 7.41
C ASN A 81 2.79 6.36 6.80
N PHE A 82 1.58 5.87 6.55
CA PHE A 82 0.44 6.68 6.13
C PHE A 82 -0.53 6.89 7.29
N ARG A 83 -1.11 8.09 7.36
CA ARG A 83 -2.20 8.40 8.29
C ARG A 83 -3.53 8.34 7.54
N LEU A 84 -4.38 7.42 7.98
CA LEU A 84 -5.74 7.27 7.50
C LEU A 84 -6.69 7.92 8.51
N ASP A 85 -7.50 8.87 8.07
CA ASP A 85 -8.33 9.75 8.92
C ASP A 85 -9.82 9.79 8.56
N TYR A 86 -10.25 8.85 7.72
CA TYR A 86 -11.60 8.75 7.14
C TYR A 86 -12.01 10.00 6.33
N SER A 87 -11.04 10.74 5.79
CA SER A 87 -11.30 11.73 4.74
C SER A 87 -11.34 11.10 3.35
N ASP A 88 -12.00 11.75 2.39
CA ASP A 88 -11.96 11.36 0.98
C ASP A 88 -10.53 11.34 0.43
N ARG A 89 -9.68 12.28 0.86
CA ARG A 89 -8.25 12.36 0.47
C ARG A 89 -7.45 11.15 0.91
N SER A 90 -7.73 10.60 2.09
CA SER A 90 -7.02 9.43 2.62
C SER A 90 -7.17 8.16 1.77
N ILE A 91 -8.19 8.11 0.90
CA ILE A 91 -8.40 6.99 -0.03
C ILE A 91 -7.28 6.91 -1.08
N ALA A 92 -6.64 8.03 -1.43
CA ALA A 92 -5.45 8.02 -2.29
C ALA A 92 -4.26 7.29 -1.62
N SER A 93 -4.12 7.40 -0.29
CA SER A 93 -3.14 6.64 0.47
C SER A 93 -3.48 5.14 0.47
N VAL A 94 -4.76 4.77 0.58
CA VAL A 94 -5.20 3.37 0.46
C VAL A 94 -4.86 2.79 -0.93
N ASP A 95 -5.10 3.52 -2.01
CA ASP A 95 -4.70 3.10 -3.36
C ASP A 95 -3.18 2.90 -3.49
N THR A 96 -2.40 3.80 -2.88
CA THR A 96 -0.94 3.69 -2.85
C THR A 96 -0.48 2.43 -2.10
N ILE A 97 -1.09 2.12 -0.96
CA ILE A 97 -0.82 0.91 -0.17
C ILE A 97 -1.18 -0.34 -0.99
N ALA A 98 -2.37 -0.37 -1.60
CA ALA A 98 -2.80 -1.49 -2.45
C ALA A 98 -1.84 -1.70 -3.64
N ASN A 99 -1.35 -0.61 -4.25
CA ASN A 99 -0.36 -0.68 -5.32
C ASN A 99 0.97 -1.29 -4.84
N ARG A 100 1.46 -0.90 -3.65
CA ARG A 100 2.67 -1.47 -3.06
C ARG A 100 2.49 -2.97 -2.82
N ILE A 101 1.40 -3.38 -2.18
CA ILE A 101 1.09 -4.80 -1.93
C ILE A 101 1.08 -5.60 -3.23
N GLN A 102 0.40 -5.08 -4.26
CA GLN A 102 0.32 -5.74 -5.57
C GLN A 102 1.70 -6.01 -6.20
N GLN A 103 2.68 -5.12 -6.00
CA GLN A 103 4.03 -5.33 -6.54
C GLN A 103 4.75 -6.53 -5.94
N TYR A 104 4.34 -6.99 -4.75
CA TYR A 104 4.88 -8.16 -4.07
C TYR A 104 4.10 -9.46 -4.35
N ILE A 105 2.96 -9.39 -5.04
CA ILE A 105 2.18 -10.57 -5.41
C ILE A 105 2.81 -11.22 -6.65
N PRO A 106 3.35 -12.46 -6.56
CA PRO A 106 3.95 -13.13 -7.70
C PRO A 106 2.89 -13.46 -8.75
N ARG A 107 3.07 -12.95 -9.98
CA ARG A 107 2.09 -13.08 -11.07
C ARG A 107 2.09 -14.44 -11.78
N ASN A 108 3.12 -15.26 -11.59
CA ASN A 108 3.24 -16.56 -12.26
C ASN A 108 3.79 -17.63 -11.31
N ARG A 109 3.57 -18.90 -11.67
CA ARG A 109 3.91 -20.05 -10.81
C ARG A 109 5.42 -20.18 -10.55
N ILE A 110 6.26 -19.73 -11.48
CA ILE A 110 7.72 -19.74 -11.35
C ILE A 110 8.17 -18.70 -10.31
N ALA A 111 7.63 -17.49 -10.38
CA ALA A 111 7.88 -16.44 -9.40
C ALA A 111 7.40 -16.85 -8.00
N LYS A 112 6.24 -17.52 -7.91
CA LYS A 112 5.72 -18.06 -6.63
C LYS A 112 6.64 -19.13 -6.03
N TRP A 113 7.36 -19.89 -6.86
CA TRP A 113 8.35 -20.87 -6.40
C TRP A 113 9.66 -20.22 -5.93
N LEU A 114 10.11 -19.15 -6.59
CA LEU A 114 11.36 -18.44 -6.25
C LEU A 114 11.20 -17.46 -5.08
N ARG A 115 10.01 -16.87 -4.91
CA ARG A 115 9.66 -15.92 -3.86
C ARG A 115 8.25 -16.21 -3.38
N PRO A 116 8.08 -16.85 -2.21
CA PRO A 116 6.75 -17.02 -1.63
C PRO A 116 6.19 -15.63 -1.33
N GLY A 117 5.24 -15.19 -2.15
CA GLY A 117 4.46 -13.99 -1.88
C GLY A 117 3.35 -14.26 -0.86
N PRO A 118 2.50 -13.26 -0.60
CA PRO A 118 1.41 -13.43 0.35
C PRO A 118 0.46 -14.55 -0.08
N THR A 119 -0.08 -15.25 0.90
CA THR A 119 -1.09 -16.30 0.71
C THR A 119 -2.41 -15.69 0.22
N ASP A 120 -3.27 -16.51 -0.38
CA ASP A 120 -4.59 -16.04 -0.83
C ASP A 120 -5.45 -15.56 0.34
N GLU A 121 -5.28 -16.15 1.53
CA GLU A 121 -5.93 -15.76 2.78
C GLU A 121 -5.44 -14.40 3.28
N GLU A 122 -4.13 -14.16 3.25
CA GLU A 122 -3.54 -12.86 3.58
C GLU A 122 -4.03 -11.77 2.62
N ILE A 123 -4.08 -12.06 1.32
CA ILE A 123 -4.60 -11.13 0.31
C ILE A 123 -6.08 -10.81 0.60
N GLU A 124 -6.89 -11.82 0.93
CA GLU A 124 -8.30 -11.62 1.25
C GLU A 124 -8.48 -10.79 2.53
N HIS A 125 -7.69 -11.05 3.57
CA HIS A 125 -7.69 -10.25 4.79
C HIS A 125 -7.31 -8.78 4.51
N LEU A 126 -6.28 -8.55 3.70
CA LEU A 126 -5.90 -7.20 3.27
C LEU A 126 -7.03 -6.52 2.47
N CYS A 127 -7.76 -7.26 1.65
CA CYS A 127 -8.93 -6.74 0.93
C CYS A 127 -10.06 -6.34 1.88
N GLN A 128 -10.36 -7.18 2.88
CA GLN A 128 -11.37 -6.91 3.90
C GLN A 128 -11.01 -5.67 4.73
N MET A 129 -9.77 -5.58 5.17
CA MET A 129 -9.23 -4.46 5.94
C MET A 129 -9.30 -3.14 5.15
N LEU A 130 -8.65 -3.06 3.98
CA LEU A 130 -8.63 -1.83 3.18
C LEU A 130 -10.02 -1.49 2.62
N GLY A 131 -10.81 -2.49 2.24
CA GLY A 131 -12.18 -2.30 1.76
C GLY A 131 -13.12 -1.83 2.88
N GLY A 132 -12.99 -2.38 4.08
CA GLY A 132 -13.71 -1.94 5.27
C GLY A 132 -13.46 -0.47 5.57
N TYR A 133 -12.19 -0.03 5.48
CA TYR A 133 -11.85 1.38 5.62
C TYR A 133 -12.50 2.29 4.57
N ILE A 134 -12.45 1.90 3.29
CA ILE A 134 -13.09 2.66 2.21
C ILE A 134 -14.61 2.75 2.46
N GLY A 135 -15.23 1.65 2.87
CA GLY A 135 -16.66 1.62 3.16
C GLY A 135 -17.06 2.44 4.38
N GLU A 136 -16.31 2.37 5.48
CA GLU A 136 -16.56 3.23 6.65
C GLU A 136 -16.34 4.72 6.32
N THR A 137 -15.36 5.03 5.47
CA THR A 137 -15.17 6.39 4.95
C THR A 137 -16.37 6.84 4.12
N TYR A 138 -16.90 5.97 3.25
CA TYR A 138 -18.12 6.24 2.49
C TYR A 138 -19.31 6.53 3.43
N ARG A 139 -19.56 5.64 4.40
CA ARG A 139 -20.69 5.77 5.33
C ARG A 139 -20.65 7.06 6.14
N ARG A 140 -19.46 7.50 6.57
CA ARG A 140 -19.30 8.77 7.29
C ARG A 140 -19.62 9.99 6.42
N LEU A 141 -19.36 9.91 5.11
CA LEU A 141 -19.55 11.03 4.20
C LEU A 141 -20.95 11.06 3.55
N LYS A 142 -21.57 9.90 3.32
CA LYS A 142 -22.81 9.76 2.52
C LYS A 142 -23.89 8.91 3.19
N GLY A 143 -23.59 8.22 4.28
CA GLY A 143 -24.51 7.28 4.93
C GLY A 143 -24.55 5.91 4.24
N GLY A 144 -25.68 5.22 4.41
CA GLY A 144 -25.85 3.83 4.01
C GLY A 144 -25.48 2.82 5.09
N GLU A 145 -25.85 1.58 4.85
CA GLU A 145 -25.78 0.49 5.83
C GLU A 145 -24.99 -0.69 5.27
N TRP A 146 -24.16 -1.33 6.10
CA TRP A 146 -23.54 -2.58 5.68
C TRP A 146 -24.57 -3.69 5.66
N ALA A 147 -24.59 -4.44 4.56
CA ALA A 147 -25.41 -5.62 4.42
C ALA A 147 -24.66 -6.70 3.62
N MET A 148 -25.07 -7.96 3.81
CA MET A 148 -24.66 -9.04 2.92
C MET A 148 -25.52 -8.99 1.68
N HIS A 149 -24.90 -8.87 0.50
CA HIS A 149 -25.64 -8.92 -0.75
C HIS A 149 -26.07 -10.35 -1.05
N GLU A 150 -27.38 -10.55 -1.24
CA GLU A 150 -27.99 -11.88 -1.30
C GLU A 150 -27.42 -12.77 -2.42
N ASP A 151 -27.25 -12.22 -3.63
CA ASP A 151 -26.79 -13.03 -4.78
C ASP A 151 -25.30 -13.35 -4.74
N SER A 152 -24.50 -12.44 -4.18
CA SER A 152 -23.03 -12.55 -4.24
C SER A 152 -22.42 -13.09 -2.96
N GLY A 153 -23.18 -13.07 -1.85
CA GLY A 153 -22.68 -13.40 -0.52
C GLY A 153 -21.57 -12.46 -0.06
N MET A 154 -21.41 -11.28 -0.66
CA MET A 154 -20.35 -10.33 -0.31
C MET A 154 -20.89 -9.17 0.54
N PRO A 155 -20.11 -8.68 1.51
CA PRO A 155 -20.42 -7.44 2.19
C PRO A 155 -20.43 -6.25 1.22
N GLY A 156 -21.46 -5.42 1.33
CA GLY A 156 -21.59 -4.17 0.60
C GLY A 156 -22.35 -3.12 1.40
N ILE A 157 -22.32 -1.89 0.95
CA ILE A 157 -23.11 -0.79 1.52
C ILE A 157 -24.35 -0.61 0.67
N VAL A 158 -25.52 -0.79 1.27
CA VAL A 158 -26.80 -0.47 0.65
C VAL A 158 -27.11 1.02 0.83
N ARG A 159 -27.56 1.66 -0.25
CA ARG A 159 -27.92 3.08 -0.30
C ARG A 159 -29.08 3.31 -1.28
N GLU A 160 -29.61 4.53 -1.28
CA GLU A 160 -30.48 4.97 -2.36
C GLU A 160 -29.72 4.93 -3.70
N GLY A 161 -30.30 4.27 -4.70
CA GLY A 161 -29.66 4.07 -6.01
C GLY A 161 -28.81 2.81 -6.16
N GLY A 162 -28.64 1.99 -5.11
CA GLY A 162 -28.09 0.63 -5.25
C GLY A 162 -27.03 0.27 -4.21
N TRP A 163 -26.00 -0.46 -4.65
CA TRP A 163 -24.97 -1.04 -3.79
C TRP A 163 -23.58 -0.50 -4.10
N VAL A 164 -22.78 -0.36 -3.05
CA VAL A 164 -21.35 -0.09 -3.14
C VAL A 164 -20.62 -1.31 -2.59
N PHE A 165 -19.59 -1.80 -3.29
CA PHE A 165 -18.83 -2.99 -2.88
C PHE A 165 -17.34 -2.67 -2.70
N PRO A 166 -16.95 -2.00 -1.60
CA PRO A 166 -15.58 -1.54 -1.39
C PRO A 166 -14.56 -2.69 -1.35
N ILE A 167 -14.88 -3.79 -0.65
CA ILE A 167 -13.98 -4.95 -0.53
C ILE A 167 -13.74 -5.59 -1.90
N ASP A 168 -14.80 -5.79 -2.68
CA ASP A 168 -14.66 -6.35 -4.02
C ASP A 168 -13.85 -5.44 -4.95
N LYS A 169 -14.03 -4.12 -4.80
CA LYS A 169 -13.23 -3.15 -5.56
C LYS A 169 -11.74 -3.23 -5.21
N VAL A 170 -11.39 -3.36 -3.93
CA VAL A 170 -10.00 -3.58 -3.50
C VAL A 170 -9.47 -4.90 -4.03
N ARG A 171 -10.26 -5.98 -3.98
CA ARG A 171 -9.87 -7.29 -4.50
C ARG A 171 -9.55 -7.23 -6.00
N LYS A 172 -10.40 -6.58 -6.78
CA LYS A 172 -10.17 -6.31 -8.21
C LYS A 172 -8.89 -5.50 -8.42
N ARG A 173 -8.65 -4.47 -7.61
CA ARG A 173 -7.41 -3.67 -7.68
C ARG A 173 -6.15 -4.46 -7.33
N MET A 174 -6.20 -5.36 -6.34
CA MET A 174 -5.05 -6.18 -5.97
C MET A 174 -4.74 -7.25 -7.03
N ARG A 175 -5.77 -7.86 -7.61
CA ARG A 175 -5.64 -8.97 -8.58
C ARG A 175 -5.55 -8.50 -10.05
N GLY A 176 -6.02 -7.31 -10.38
CA GLY A 176 -6.15 -6.77 -11.74
C GLY A 176 -4.98 -5.89 -12.19
N SER A 177 -5.14 -5.20 -13.31
CA SER A 177 -4.17 -4.19 -13.80
C SER A 177 -4.27 -2.89 -12.98
N GLN A 178 -3.30 -1.98 -13.16
CA GLN A 178 -3.26 -0.68 -12.45
C GLN A 178 -4.43 0.26 -12.80
N ASP A 179 -5.28 -0.11 -13.76
CA ASP A 179 -6.39 0.71 -14.24
C ASP A 179 -7.51 0.85 -13.18
N GLU A 180 -7.52 -0.03 -12.17
CA GLU A 180 -8.51 -0.09 -11.09
C GLU A 180 -8.26 0.93 -9.95
N ASN A 181 -8.08 2.22 -10.25
CA ASN A 181 -7.73 3.20 -9.21
C ASN A 181 -8.86 3.41 -8.16
N LEU A 182 -8.55 3.14 -6.88
CA LEU A 182 -9.54 3.17 -5.80
C LEU A 182 -10.03 4.59 -5.50
N TYR A 183 -9.15 5.60 -5.60
CA TYR A 183 -9.51 6.99 -5.35
C TYR A 183 -10.46 7.53 -6.42
N ARG A 184 -10.20 7.25 -7.71
CA ARG A 184 -11.09 7.62 -8.81
C ARG A 184 -12.46 6.97 -8.67
N TYR A 185 -12.49 5.66 -8.38
CA TYR A 185 -13.73 4.94 -8.11
C TYR A 185 -14.51 5.58 -6.96
N PHE A 186 -13.84 5.82 -5.83
CA PHE A 186 -14.46 6.39 -4.65
C PHE A 186 -15.09 7.77 -4.94
N ARG A 187 -14.40 8.60 -5.74
CA ARG A 187 -14.91 9.91 -6.14
C ARG A 187 -16.19 9.80 -6.97
N VAL A 188 -16.22 8.91 -7.96
CA VAL A 188 -17.43 8.65 -8.77
C VAL A 188 -18.60 8.23 -7.87
N VAL A 189 -18.38 7.26 -6.98
CA VAL A 189 -19.46 6.74 -6.11
C VAL A 189 -19.91 7.77 -5.06
N LEU A 190 -19.03 8.67 -4.62
CA LEU A 190 -19.43 9.81 -3.77
C LEU A 190 -20.31 10.82 -4.52
N ASP A 191 -20.09 11.01 -5.82
CA ASP A 191 -20.72 12.05 -6.61
C ASP A 191 -22.04 11.59 -7.26
N GLU A 192 -22.28 10.28 -7.36
CA GLU A 192 -23.58 9.71 -7.75
C GLU A 192 -24.63 9.92 -6.64
N VAL A 193 -25.29 11.09 -6.64
CA VAL A 193 -26.58 11.36 -5.99
C VAL A 193 -27.37 12.33 -6.87
#